data_AF-A0A955G4S1-F1
#
_entry.id   AF-A0A955G4S1-F1
#
_cell.length_a   1.000
_cell.length_b   1.000
_cell.length_c   1.000
_cell.angle_alpha   90.00
_cell.angle_beta   90.00
_cell.angle_gamma   90.00
#
_symmetry.space_group_name_H-M   'P 1'
#
loop_
_entity.id
_entity.type
_entity.pdbx_description
1 polymer ?
#
loop_
_entity_poly.entity_id
_entity_poly.type
_entity_poly.pdbx_seq_one_letter_code
_entity_poly.pdbx_strand_id
1 'polypeptide(L)'
;MKKGGFTLVEIIVVVVVVAILSTIVVARYNGSQERAARSLVYSNIDRAASVMETYQVPSSDYPPNLAGTDYVQSDGVSVALFTDAQQVRTYAPGSLNADQNAQLFLFACNAAMPIQETGNTYNTGCQYQASKKLHVTGQQGSNVIIEGPTINQADFVLTCGSVCTTAQQKIISDFIAQGGTFPITVPSKSVSLPAPTLSTYTDATRYCLEVGSIKFPNVIYYATSESNTPIAGPCPNDPELHYP
;
A
#
# COMPACT_ATOMS: atom_id res chain seq x y z
N MET A 1 60.73 -20.17 5.96
CA MET A 1 59.92 -19.38 5.00
C MET A 1 59.59 -18.04 5.66
N LYS A 2 60.13 -16.91 5.15
CA LYS A 2 59.81 -15.58 5.71
C LYS A 2 58.40 -15.20 5.25
N LYS A 3 57.44 -15.15 6.19
CA LYS A 3 56.15 -14.50 5.97
C LYS A 3 56.40 -12.99 5.93
N GLY A 4 56.23 -12.37 4.76
CA GLY A 4 56.23 -10.92 4.65
C GLY A 4 55.02 -10.36 5.39
N GLY A 5 55.27 -9.47 6.36
CA GLY A 5 54.20 -8.75 7.05
C GLY A 5 53.66 -7.62 6.18
N PHE A 6 52.35 -7.39 6.21
CA PHE A 6 51.71 -6.23 5.61
C PHE A 6 52.20 -4.94 6.27
N THR A 7 52.45 -3.91 5.47
CA THR A 7 52.82 -2.59 5.98
C THR A 7 51.58 -1.82 6.42
N LEU A 8 51.75 -0.92 7.40
CA LEU A 8 50.70 0.00 7.84
C LEU A 8 50.18 0.86 6.69
N VAL A 9 51.06 1.24 5.77
CA VAL A 9 50.72 2.03 4.58
C VAL A 9 49.83 1.25 3.61
N GLU A 10 50.11 -0.03 3.37
CA GLU A 10 49.26 -0.87 2.51
C GLU A 10 47.84 -1.00 3.05
N ILE A 11 47.69 -1.19 4.37
CA ILE A 11 46.36 -1.26 4.97
C ILE A 11 45.65 0.10 4.84
N ILE A 12 46.32 1.22 5.12
CA ILE A 12 45.73 2.56 5.01
C ILE A 12 45.20 2.84 3.60
N VAL A 13 45.98 2.56 2.56
CA VAL A 13 45.55 2.79 1.17
C VAL A 13 44.31 1.94 0.85
N VAL A 14 44.28 0.69 1.30
CA VAL A 14 43.13 -0.19 1.07
C VAL A 14 41.87 0.34 1.75
N VAL A 15 41.94 0.78 3.01
CA VAL A 15 40.74 1.30 3.72
C VAL A 15 40.24 2.59 3.07
N VAL A 16 41.14 3.47 2.62
CA VAL A 16 40.79 4.71 1.92
C VAL A 16 40.08 4.39 0.59
N VAL A 17 40.61 3.45 -0.20
CA VAL A 17 39.98 3.05 -1.47
C VAL A 17 38.59 2.44 -1.22
N VAL A 18 38.44 1.56 -0.22
CA VAL A 18 37.14 0.96 0.13
C VAL A 18 36.15 2.02 0.64
N ALA A 19 36.61 3.00 1.42
CA ALA A 19 35.76 4.11 1.89
C ALA A 19 35.21 4.96 0.74
N ILE A 20 36.04 5.28 -0.26
CA ILE A 20 35.62 6.04 -1.44
C ILE A 20 34.63 5.22 -2.28
N LEU A 21 34.96 3.95 -2.58
CA LEU A 21 34.12 3.09 -3.42
C LEU A 21 32.77 2.80 -2.76
N SER A 22 32.75 2.50 -1.46
CA SER A 22 31.50 2.22 -0.72
C SER A 22 30.56 3.41 -0.72
N THR A 23 31.08 4.63 -0.57
CA THR A 23 30.26 5.85 -0.60
C THR A 23 29.55 6.03 -1.94
N ILE A 24 30.25 5.82 -3.06
CA ILE A 24 29.67 5.92 -4.41
C ILE A 24 28.61 4.83 -4.63
N VAL A 25 28.89 3.60 -4.20
CA VAL A 25 27.97 2.46 -4.32
C VAL A 25 26.66 2.73 -3.59
N VAL A 26 26.70 3.22 -2.35
CA VAL A 26 25.49 3.52 -1.56
C VAL A 26 24.62 4.58 -2.24
N ALA A 27 25.20 5.68 -2.71
CA ALA A 27 24.45 6.74 -3.38
C ALA A 27 23.78 6.26 -4.68
N ARG A 28 24.49 5.46 -5.49
CA ARG A 28 23.93 4.88 -6.73
C ARG A 28 22.84 3.85 -6.44
N TYR A 29 23.02 3.04 -5.40
CA TYR A 29 22.07 2.01 -5.01
C TYR A 29 20.72 2.61 -4.59
N ASN A 30 20.72 3.67 -3.77
CA ASN A 30 19.50 4.36 -3.36
C ASN A 30 18.72 4.92 -4.56
N GLY A 31 19.39 5.65 -5.46
CA GLY A 31 18.73 6.19 -6.66
C GLY A 31 18.29 5.13 -7.67
N SER A 32 18.89 3.93 -7.66
CA SER A 32 18.42 2.80 -8.48
C SER A 32 17.13 2.20 -7.92
N GLN A 33 17.08 1.99 -6.60
CA GLN A 33 15.89 1.45 -5.94
C GLN A 33 14.67 2.37 -6.06
N GLU A 34 14.85 3.67 -5.94
CA GLU A 34 13.75 4.64 -6.10
C GLU A 34 13.18 4.61 -7.53
N ARG A 35 14.06 4.50 -8.54
CA ARG A 35 13.63 4.32 -9.95
C ARG A 35 12.87 3.01 -10.17
N ALA A 36 13.34 1.92 -9.55
CA ALA A 36 12.63 0.64 -9.59
C ALA A 36 11.25 0.73 -8.91
N ALA A 37 11.16 1.41 -7.76
CA ALA A 37 9.90 1.65 -7.07
C ALA A 37 8.93 2.48 -7.91
N ARG A 38 9.42 3.52 -8.61
CA ARG A 38 8.59 4.32 -9.53
C ARG A 38 8.05 3.49 -10.69
N SER A 39 8.89 2.66 -11.30
CA SER A 39 8.46 1.74 -12.36
C SER A 39 7.38 0.78 -11.86
N LEU A 40 7.54 0.26 -10.63
CA LEU A 40 6.55 -0.61 -10.00
C LEU A 40 5.22 0.13 -9.76
N VAL A 41 5.25 1.34 -9.22
CA VAL A 41 4.08 2.19 -9.02
C VAL A 41 3.36 2.45 -10.35
N TYR A 42 4.08 2.83 -11.40
CA TYR A 42 3.49 3.10 -12.72
C TYR A 42 2.80 1.86 -13.29
N SER A 43 3.48 0.70 -13.24
CA SER A 43 2.87 -0.54 -13.71
C SER A 43 1.62 -0.95 -12.93
N ASN A 44 1.53 -0.59 -11.65
CA ASN A 44 0.35 -0.85 -10.84
C ASN A 44 -0.80 0.12 -11.18
N ILE A 45 -0.49 1.39 -11.46
CA ILE A 45 -1.46 2.37 -11.97
C ILE A 45 -2.03 1.90 -13.30
N ASP A 46 -1.18 1.54 -14.27
CA ASP A 46 -1.63 1.09 -15.59
C ASP A 46 -2.54 -0.15 -15.49
N ARG A 47 -2.17 -1.11 -14.63
CA ARG A 47 -2.97 -2.32 -14.40
C ARG A 47 -4.31 -2.01 -13.74
N ALA A 48 -4.32 -1.19 -12.70
CA ALA A 48 -5.55 -0.83 -12.01
C ALA A 48 -6.47 0.04 -12.89
N ALA A 49 -5.94 1.03 -13.60
CA ALA A 49 -6.69 1.87 -14.54
C ALA A 49 -7.31 1.04 -15.67
N SER A 50 -6.56 0.11 -16.27
CA SER A 50 -7.08 -0.81 -17.29
C SER A 50 -8.24 -1.68 -16.76
N VAL A 51 -8.14 -2.10 -15.50
CA VAL A 51 -9.20 -2.84 -14.81
C VAL A 51 -10.44 -1.95 -14.59
N MET A 52 -10.27 -0.67 -14.23
CA MET A 52 -11.39 0.29 -14.10
C MET A 52 -12.12 0.48 -15.42
N GLU A 53 -11.40 0.70 -16.52
CA GLU A 53 -11.98 0.85 -17.86
C GLU A 53 -12.74 -0.40 -18.31
N THR A 54 -12.16 -1.57 -18.07
CA THR A 54 -12.77 -2.86 -18.42
C THR A 54 -14.07 -3.10 -17.64
N TYR A 55 -14.11 -2.66 -16.38
CA TYR A 55 -15.29 -2.76 -15.53
C TYR A 55 -16.42 -1.81 -15.96
N GLN A 56 -16.05 -0.61 -16.44
CA GLN A 56 -16.98 0.43 -16.85
C GLN A 56 -17.82 0.04 -18.08
N VAL A 57 -17.23 -0.67 -19.04
CA VAL A 57 -17.90 -1.04 -20.31
C VAL A 57 -19.22 -1.81 -20.09
N PRO A 58 -19.25 -2.92 -19.33
CA PRO A 58 -20.49 -3.67 -19.10
C PRO A 58 -21.40 -3.04 -18.03
N SER A 59 -20.83 -2.35 -17.04
CA SER A 59 -21.57 -1.89 -15.86
C SER A 59 -22.08 -0.47 -15.97
N SER A 60 -21.57 0.33 -16.91
CA SER A 60 -21.76 1.79 -16.99
C SER A 60 -21.41 2.52 -15.68
N ASP A 61 -20.49 1.95 -14.92
CA ASP A 61 -20.20 2.27 -13.53
C ASP A 61 -18.73 1.92 -13.23
N TYR A 62 -18.05 2.68 -12.36
CA TYR A 62 -16.76 2.28 -11.82
C TYR A 62 -16.91 1.41 -10.57
N PRO A 63 -16.03 0.42 -10.36
CA PRO A 63 -16.13 -0.39 -9.16
C PRO A 63 -15.75 0.49 -7.95
N PRO A 64 -16.53 0.49 -6.86
CA PRO A 64 -16.26 1.36 -5.72
C PRO A 64 -15.02 0.96 -4.95
N ASN A 65 -14.58 -0.30 -5.07
CA ASN A 65 -13.30 -0.79 -4.59
C ASN A 65 -12.68 -1.71 -5.66
N LEU A 66 -11.44 -2.14 -5.46
CA LEU A 66 -10.77 -3.08 -6.37
C LEU A 66 -11.30 -4.51 -6.28
N ALA A 67 -12.42 -4.72 -5.58
CA ALA A 67 -12.96 -6.04 -5.32
C ALA A 67 -13.84 -6.53 -6.48
N GLY A 68 -13.73 -7.81 -6.83
CA GLY A 68 -14.38 -8.36 -8.02
C GLY A 68 -13.80 -7.88 -9.35
N THR A 69 -12.65 -7.22 -9.33
CA THR A 69 -12.01 -6.64 -10.52
C THR A 69 -10.79 -7.43 -11.00
N ASP A 70 -10.49 -8.57 -10.35
CA ASP A 70 -9.27 -9.38 -10.53
C ASP A 70 -7.94 -8.65 -10.30
N TYR A 71 -7.99 -7.38 -9.88
CA TYR A 71 -6.80 -6.66 -9.49
C TYR A 71 -6.13 -7.31 -8.27
N VAL A 72 -4.82 -7.51 -8.39
CA VAL A 72 -3.96 -8.00 -7.31
C VAL A 72 -2.83 -7.00 -7.12
N GLN A 73 -2.81 -6.37 -5.95
CA GLN A 73 -1.78 -5.43 -5.53
C GLN A 73 -0.42 -6.11 -5.51
N SER A 74 0.59 -5.50 -6.14
CA SER A 74 1.98 -5.95 -6.03
C SER A 74 2.57 -5.68 -4.65
N ASP A 75 3.53 -6.50 -4.24
CA ASP A 75 4.29 -6.25 -3.01
C ASP A 75 5.07 -4.93 -3.11
N GLY A 76 5.10 -4.14 -2.02
CA GLY A 76 5.88 -2.90 -1.95
C GLY A 76 5.20 -1.65 -2.53
N VAL A 77 3.93 -1.74 -2.96
CA VAL A 77 3.08 -0.59 -3.28
C VAL A 77 1.87 -0.54 -2.36
N SER A 78 1.38 0.67 -2.08
CA SER A 78 0.07 0.94 -1.49
C SER A 78 -0.86 1.41 -2.61
N VAL A 79 -2.14 1.01 -2.55
CA VAL A 79 -3.13 1.36 -3.57
C VAL A 79 -4.39 1.82 -2.85
N ALA A 80 -4.90 2.98 -3.26
CA ALA A 80 -6.17 3.51 -2.81
C ALA A 80 -7.04 3.85 -4.03
N LEU A 81 -8.31 3.46 -3.99
CA LEU A 81 -9.29 3.82 -5.00
C LEU A 81 -10.36 4.69 -4.33
N PHE A 82 -10.57 5.88 -4.87
CA PHE A 82 -11.63 6.78 -4.46
C PHE A 82 -12.63 6.91 -5.61
N THR A 83 -13.93 6.86 -5.31
CA THR A 83 -15.00 7.01 -6.31
C THR A 83 -16.08 7.96 -5.81
N ASP A 84 -16.89 8.50 -6.70
CA ASP A 84 -18.03 9.37 -6.37
C ASP A 84 -19.30 8.60 -5.98
N ALA A 85 -19.20 7.29 -5.78
CA ALA A 85 -20.31 6.50 -5.27
C ALA A 85 -20.58 6.83 -3.79
N GLN A 86 -21.85 7.09 -3.46
CA GLN A 86 -22.28 7.48 -2.11
C GLN A 86 -22.31 6.32 -1.10
N GLN A 87 -22.00 5.07 -1.50
CA GLN A 87 -22.12 3.91 -0.63
C GLN A 87 -21.17 2.75 -0.96
N VAL A 88 -20.88 2.00 0.11
CA VAL A 88 -19.94 0.88 0.22
C VAL A 88 -20.52 -0.42 -0.36
N ARG A 89 -19.72 -1.15 -1.13
CA ARG A 89 -20.03 -2.54 -1.50
C ARG A 89 -19.59 -3.48 -0.38
N THR A 90 -20.53 -4.27 0.13
CA THR A 90 -20.31 -5.13 1.30
C THR A 90 -20.25 -6.61 0.95
N TYR A 91 -19.62 -7.37 1.83
CA TYR A 91 -19.69 -8.83 1.85
C TYR A 91 -20.66 -9.29 2.92
N ALA A 92 -21.50 -10.27 2.58
CA ALA A 92 -22.32 -10.91 3.60
C ALA A 92 -21.41 -11.57 4.65
N PRO A 93 -21.76 -11.52 5.95
CA PRO A 93 -20.94 -12.14 6.99
C PRO A 93 -20.63 -13.62 6.66
N GLY A 94 -19.34 -13.97 6.66
CA GLY A 94 -18.86 -15.31 6.36
C GLY A 94 -18.78 -15.68 4.87
N SER A 95 -19.07 -14.76 3.94
CA SER A 95 -18.93 -15.04 2.50
C SER A 95 -17.47 -15.03 2.01
N LEU A 96 -16.56 -14.43 2.78
CA LEU A 96 -15.14 -14.38 2.48
C LEU A 96 -14.40 -15.53 3.17
N ASN A 97 -13.51 -16.19 2.43
CA ASN A 97 -12.53 -17.07 3.06
C ASN A 97 -11.44 -16.25 3.79
N ALA A 98 -10.56 -16.93 4.54
CA ALA A 98 -9.56 -16.27 5.36
C ALA A 98 -8.58 -15.38 4.56
N ASP A 99 -8.12 -15.85 3.40
CA ASP A 99 -7.20 -15.07 2.54
C ASP A 99 -7.91 -13.84 1.94
N GLN A 100 -9.19 -13.98 1.55
CA GLN A 100 -10.00 -12.88 1.05
C GLN A 100 -10.31 -11.84 2.14
N ASN A 101 -10.68 -12.29 3.35
CA ASN A 101 -10.88 -11.38 4.48
C ASN A 101 -9.60 -10.59 4.80
N ALA A 102 -8.43 -11.24 4.72
CA ALA A 102 -7.16 -10.55 4.87
C ALA A 102 -6.87 -9.58 3.71
N GLN A 103 -7.22 -9.92 2.47
CA GLN A 103 -7.10 -8.99 1.35
C GLN A 103 -8.00 -7.75 1.53
N LEU A 104 -9.23 -7.95 2.01
CA LEU A 104 -10.16 -6.84 2.29
C LEU A 104 -9.56 -5.90 3.34
N PHE A 105 -8.99 -6.44 4.41
CA PHE A 105 -8.27 -5.64 5.39
C PHE A 105 -7.09 -4.89 4.77
N LEU A 106 -6.32 -5.52 3.88
CA LEU A 106 -5.17 -4.89 3.23
C LEU A 106 -5.57 -3.66 2.40
N PHE A 107 -6.71 -3.72 1.71
CA PHE A 107 -7.25 -2.58 0.97
C PHE A 107 -7.68 -1.45 1.91
N ALA A 108 -8.48 -1.75 2.93
CA ALA A 108 -8.89 -0.75 3.93
C ALA A 108 -7.69 -0.09 4.61
N CYS A 109 -6.69 -0.91 4.95
CA CYS A 109 -5.44 -0.48 5.56
C CYS A 109 -4.69 0.50 4.66
N ASN A 110 -4.38 0.12 3.42
CA ASN A 110 -3.60 0.94 2.50
C ASN A 110 -4.27 2.26 2.11
N ALA A 111 -5.59 2.28 2.05
CA ALA A 111 -6.30 3.48 1.60
C ALA A 111 -6.56 4.53 2.68
N ALA A 112 -6.54 4.14 3.95
CA ALA A 112 -6.67 5.05 5.07
C ALA A 112 -5.31 5.35 5.75
N MET A 113 -4.19 4.92 5.17
CA MET A 113 -2.87 5.24 5.71
C MET A 113 -2.56 6.74 5.58
N PRO A 114 -2.06 7.39 6.65
CA PRO A 114 -1.75 8.81 6.63
C PRO A 114 -0.41 9.07 5.95
N ILE A 115 -0.47 9.56 4.71
CA ILE A 115 0.75 9.73 3.91
C ILE A 115 1.54 10.99 4.33
N GLN A 116 0.86 12.07 4.78
CA GLN A 116 1.53 13.28 5.29
C GLN A 116 0.68 14.08 6.29
N GLU A 117 1.28 14.53 7.40
CA GLU A 117 0.84 15.71 8.15
C GLU A 117 2.08 16.59 8.43
N THR A 118 2.00 17.88 8.11
CA THR A 118 3.01 18.90 8.48
C THR A 118 4.47 18.52 8.19
N GLY A 119 4.74 17.94 7.02
CA GLY A 119 6.11 17.58 6.57
C GLY A 119 6.67 16.27 7.11
N ASN A 120 5.88 15.50 7.88
CA ASN A 120 6.24 14.15 8.32
C ASN A 120 5.37 13.10 7.62
N THR A 121 6.00 12.03 7.14
CA THR A 121 5.31 10.83 6.64
C THR A 121 5.36 9.77 7.72
N TYR A 122 4.21 9.45 8.32
CA TYR A 122 4.16 8.56 9.47
C TYR A 122 4.08 7.09 9.05
N ASN A 123 3.01 6.70 8.35
CA ASN A 123 2.88 5.36 7.79
C ASN A 123 2.59 5.44 6.28
N THR A 124 3.29 4.62 5.50
CA THR A 124 3.26 4.65 4.03
C THR A 124 2.40 3.55 3.42
N GLY A 125 2.13 2.48 4.17
CA GLY A 125 1.31 1.37 3.68
C GLY A 125 1.40 0.13 4.55
N CYS A 126 0.58 -0.84 4.18
CA CYS A 126 0.43 -2.14 4.80
C CYS A 126 0.83 -3.22 3.80
N GLN A 127 1.57 -4.22 4.27
CA GLN A 127 1.89 -5.40 3.48
C GLN A 127 1.97 -6.65 4.36
N TYR A 128 1.55 -7.78 3.82
CA TYR A 128 1.81 -9.07 4.44
C TYR A 128 3.20 -9.56 4.07
N GLN A 129 3.89 -10.17 5.03
CA GLN A 129 5.21 -10.75 4.82
C GLN A 129 5.16 -12.28 4.82
N ALA A 130 6.11 -12.91 4.13
CA ALA A 130 6.23 -14.37 4.04
C ALA A 130 6.28 -15.07 5.43
N SER A 131 6.75 -14.37 6.47
CA SER A 131 6.77 -14.85 7.86
C SER A 131 5.43 -14.71 8.60
N LYS A 132 4.31 -14.56 7.89
CA LYS A 132 2.96 -14.40 8.48
C LYS A 132 2.85 -13.17 9.40
N LYS A 133 3.48 -12.08 9.00
CA LYS A 133 3.42 -10.79 9.70
C LYS A 133 2.67 -9.77 8.88
N LEU A 134 1.94 -8.89 9.55
CA LEU A 134 1.50 -7.64 8.96
C LEU A 134 2.56 -6.59 9.27
N HIS A 135 3.15 -6.03 8.22
CA HIS A 135 4.10 -4.93 8.34
C HIS A 135 3.42 -3.66 7.85
N VAL A 136 3.21 -2.73 8.78
CA VAL A 136 2.87 -1.35 8.48
C VAL A 136 4.17 -0.57 8.42
N THR A 137 4.51 -0.10 7.23
CA THR A 137 5.72 0.68 7.02
C THR A 137 5.49 2.15 7.32
N GLY A 138 6.55 2.83 7.74
CA GLY A 138 6.55 4.22 8.13
C GLY A 138 7.97 4.78 8.20
N GLN A 139 8.11 6.09 8.42
CA GLN A 139 9.42 6.70 8.61
C GLN A 139 9.95 6.42 10.04
N GLN A 140 11.28 6.48 10.21
CA GLN A 140 12.03 6.14 11.43
C GLN A 140 11.22 6.24 12.74
N GLY A 141 10.89 5.08 13.33
CA GLY A 141 10.15 4.96 14.59
C GLY A 141 8.65 4.67 14.47
N SER A 142 8.07 4.79 13.26
CA SER A 142 6.63 4.57 13.03
C SER A 142 6.29 3.20 12.43
N ASN A 143 7.29 2.41 12.03
CA ASN A 143 7.08 1.04 11.55
C ASN A 143 6.40 0.20 12.64
N VAL A 144 5.29 -0.45 12.29
CA VAL A 144 4.62 -1.40 13.15
C VAL A 144 4.67 -2.78 12.52
N ILE A 145 5.13 -3.76 13.30
CA ILE A 145 5.12 -5.17 12.92
C ILE A 145 4.15 -5.87 13.87
N ILE A 146 3.13 -6.49 13.29
CA ILE A 146 2.14 -7.28 14.04
C ILE A 146 2.34 -8.74 13.67
N GLU A 147 2.62 -9.55 14.68
CA GLU A 147 2.91 -10.97 14.55
C GLU A 147 1.61 -11.74 14.30
N GLY A 148 1.60 -12.61 13.29
CA GLY A 148 0.52 -13.57 13.05
C GLY A 148 0.76 -14.92 13.74
N PRO A 149 0.08 -16.00 13.31
CA PRO A 149 -0.70 -16.12 12.08
C PRO A 149 -2.08 -15.48 12.16
N THR A 150 -2.52 -15.05 13.35
CA THR A 150 -3.85 -14.52 13.61
C THR A 150 -3.72 -13.16 14.30
N ILE A 151 -4.38 -12.14 13.75
CA ILE A 151 -4.36 -10.76 14.24
C ILE A 151 -5.75 -10.43 14.77
N ASN A 152 -5.88 -10.16 16.06
CA ASN A 152 -7.12 -9.65 16.63
C ASN A 152 -7.22 -8.14 16.43
N GLN A 153 -8.43 -7.59 16.55
CA GLN A 153 -8.64 -6.14 16.42
C GLN A 153 -7.76 -5.33 17.39
N ALA A 154 -7.58 -5.83 18.62
CA ALA A 154 -6.77 -5.17 19.64
C ALA A 154 -5.25 -5.21 19.35
N ASP A 155 -4.80 -6.13 18.48
CA ASP A 155 -3.39 -6.24 18.10
C ASP A 155 -3.01 -5.20 17.02
N PHE A 156 -4.00 -4.68 16.29
CA PHE A 156 -3.79 -3.64 15.29
C PHE A 156 -3.72 -2.26 15.93
N VAL A 157 -2.50 -1.87 16.34
CA VAL A 157 -2.21 -0.58 16.99
C VAL A 157 -1.15 0.19 16.20
N LEU A 158 -1.48 1.39 15.74
CA LEU A 158 -0.55 2.28 15.04
C LEU A 158 0.09 3.29 16.01
N THR A 159 1.41 3.45 15.94
CA THR A 159 2.18 4.23 16.93
C THR A 159 2.77 5.51 16.33
N CYS A 160 1.93 6.53 16.07
CA CYS A 160 2.40 7.86 15.65
C CYS A 160 1.56 9.04 16.18
N GLY A 161 0.84 8.86 17.30
CA GLY A 161 -0.01 9.91 17.87
C GLY A 161 -1.40 9.96 17.24
N SER A 162 -2.07 11.11 17.34
CA SER A 162 -3.49 11.27 16.97
C SER A 162 -3.80 10.94 15.52
N VAL A 163 -2.89 11.27 14.59
CA VAL A 163 -3.04 10.95 13.16
C VAL A 163 -3.15 9.44 12.94
N CYS A 164 -2.25 8.67 13.55
CA CYS A 164 -2.31 7.21 13.50
C CYS A 164 -3.54 6.65 14.20
N THR A 165 -3.98 7.26 15.30
CA THR A 165 -5.21 6.82 15.98
C THR A 165 -6.44 7.02 15.10
N THR A 166 -6.56 8.17 14.43
CA THR A 166 -7.64 8.44 13.47
C THR A 166 -7.58 7.47 12.29
N ALA A 167 -6.40 7.27 11.71
CA ALA A 167 -6.21 6.31 10.61
C ALA A 167 -6.57 4.88 11.04
N GLN A 168 -6.08 4.43 12.20
CA GLN A 168 -6.39 3.11 12.74
C GLN A 168 -7.90 2.91 12.93
N GLN A 169 -8.60 3.90 13.48
CA GLN A 169 -10.05 3.85 13.65
C GLN A 169 -10.77 3.76 12.31
N LYS A 170 -10.36 4.58 11.31
CA LYS A 170 -10.91 4.56 9.96
C LYS A 170 -10.69 3.21 9.26
N ILE A 171 -9.47 2.66 9.33
CA ILE A 171 -9.15 1.34 8.77
C ILE A 171 -10.07 0.26 9.35
N ILE A 172 -10.21 0.25 10.68
CA ILE A 172 -11.07 -0.73 11.37
C ILE A 172 -12.54 -0.52 10.98
N SER A 173 -13.03 0.73 10.96
CA SER A 173 -14.43 1.01 10.63
C SER A 173 -14.76 0.63 9.20
N ASP A 174 -13.92 0.98 8.23
CA ASP A 174 -14.16 0.72 6.81
C ASP A 174 -14.08 -0.79 6.52
N PHE A 175 -13.10 -1.47 7.12
CA PHE A 175 -12.98 -2.93 7.03
C PHE A 175 -14.25 -3.66 7.54
N ILE A 176 -14.75 -3.27 8.72
CA ILE A 176 -15.95 -3.88 9.30
C ILE A 176 -17.20 -3.47 8.51
N ALA A 177 -17.29 -2.22 8.04
CA ALA A 177 -18.40 -1.74 7.23
C ALA A 177 -18.53 -2.53 5.92
N GLN A 178 -17.41 -2.93 5.32
CA GLN A 178 -17.37 -3.79 4.13
C GLN A 178 -17.69 -5.28 4.42
N GLY A 179 -17.98 -5.65 5.67
CA GLY A 179 -18.27 -7.04 6.07
C GLY A 179 -17.04 -7.86 6.47
N GLY A 180 -15.88 -7.20 6.62
CA GLY A 180 -14.68 -7.81 7.16
C GLY A 180 -14.82 -8.18 8.64
N THR A 181 -14.14 -9.24 9.05
CA THR A 181 -14.21 -9.74 10.43
C THR A 181 -12.84 -9.95 11.04
N PHE A 182 -12.69 -9.62 12.32
CA PHE A 182 -11.58 -10.08 13.14
C PHE A 182 -11.93 -11.43 13.82
N PRO A 183 -10.94 -12.29 14.09
CA PRO A 183 -9.52 -12.09 13.81
C PRO A 183 -9.16 -12.33 12.33
N ILE A 184 -8.12 -11.65 11.86
CA ILE A 184 -7.58 -11.82 10.51
C ILE A 184 -6.51 -12.90 10.53
N THR A 185 -6.60 -13.86 9.62
CA THR A 185 -5.54 -14.83 9.39
C THR A 185 -4.57 -14.29 8.34
N VAL A 186 -3.30 -14.10 8.70
CA VAL A 186 -2.30 -13.55 7.78
C VAL A 186 -2.11 -14.52 6.60
N PRO A 187 -2.33 -14.08 5.35
CA PRO A 187 -2.36 -14.96 4.21
C PRO A 187 -0.94 -15.36 3.79
N SER A 188 -0.79 -16.41 2.98
CA SER A 188 0.53 -16.78 2.41
C SER A 188 0.80 -16.08 1.08
N LYS A 189 -0.25 -15.50 0.49
CA LYS A 189 -0.27 -14.84 -0.82
C LYS A 189 -1.45 -13.87 -0.85
N SER A 190 -1.33 -12.79 -1.60
CA SER A 190 -2.48 -11.94 -1.94
C SER A 190 -3.40 -12.70 -2.90
N VAL A 191 -4.70 -12.52 -2.75
CA VAL A 191 -5.75 -13.11 -3.60
C VAL A 191 -6.67 -12.01 -4.09
N SER A 192 -7.31 -12.16 -5.24
CA SER A 192 -8.39 -11.24 -5.62
C SER A 192 -9.60 -11.45 -4.71
N LEU A 193 -10.32 -10.36 -4.47
CA LEU A 193 -11.61 -10.43 -3.80
C LEU A 193 -12.70 -10.82 -4.81
N PRO A 194 -13.70 -11.63 -4.40
CA PRO A 194 -14.85 -11.91 -5.26
C PRO A 194 -15.69 -10.65 -5.42
N ALA A 195 -16.60 -10.64 -6.40
CA ALA A 195 -17.56 -9.56 -6.55
C ALA A 195 -18.39 -9.40 -5.26
N PRO A 196 -18.43 -8.22 -4.64
CA PRO A 196 -19.25 -7.97 -3.46
C PRO A 196 -20.74 -7.98 -3.79
N THR A 197 -21.57 -8.24 -2.79
CA THR A 197 -23.04 -8.26 -2.89
C THR A 197 -23.62 -6.97 -2.32
N LEU A 198 -24.44 -6.27 -3.11
CA LEU A 198 -24.87 -4.90 -2.83
C LEU A 198 -25.61 -4.74 -1.49
N SER A 199 -25.12 -3.81 -0.67
CA SER A 199 -25.97 -2.82 0.03
C SER A 199 -26.14 -1.60 -0.88
N THR A 200 -27.11 -0.73 -0.57
CA THR A 200 -27.43 0.54 -1.24
C THR A 200 -26.25 1.15 -1.99
N TYR A 201 -26.45 1.57 -3.26
CA TYR A 201 -25.37 2.07 -4.12
C TYR A 201 -25.86 3.13 -5.11
N THR A 202 -24.97 4.04 -5.46
CA THR A 202 -25.12 4.98 -6.59
C THR A 202 -23.97 4.73 -7.55
N ASP A 203 -24.25 4.66 -8.84
CA ASP A 203 -23.22 4.45 -9.87
C ASP A 203 -22.13 5.53 -9.78
N ALA A 204 -20.88 5.11 -9.67
CA ALA A 204 -19.70 5.92 -9.73
C ALA A 204 -19.42 6.31 -11.20
N THR A 205 -19.33 7.62 -11.42
CA THR A 205 -19.01 8.21 -12.73
C THR A 205 -17.57 8.70 -12.80
N ARG A 206 -16.92 8.85 -11.64
CA ARG A 206 -15.53 9.31 -11.51
C ARG A 206 -14.76 8.44 -10.53
N TYR A 207 -13.46 8.35 -10.78
CA TYR A 207 -12.54 7.75 -9.83
C TYR A 207 -11.24 8.53 -9.75
N CYS A 208 -10.57 8.41 -8.61
CA CYS A 208 -9.16 8.72 -8.46
C CYS A 208 -8.45 7.49 -7.89
N LEU A 209 -7.47 6.99 -8.62
CA LEU A 209 -6.63 5.87 -8.24
C LEU A 209 -5.28 6.42 -7.77
N GLU A 210 -4.96 6.22 -6.50
CA GLU A 210 -3.69 6.60 -5.92
C GLU A 210 -2.81 5.36 -5.71
N VAL A 211 -1.56 5.43 -6.12
CA VAL A 211 -0.58 4.37 -5.89
C VAL A 211 0.72 4.96 -5.35
N GLY A 212 1.14 4.47 -4.20
CA GLY A 212 2.35 4.90 -3.51
C GLY A 212 3.37 3.79 -3.38
N SER A 213 4.65 4.14 -3.27
CA SER A 213 5.65 3.20 -2.79
C SER A 213 5.62 3.13 -1.27
N ILE A 214 5.50 1.91 -0.75
CA ILE A 214 5.60 1.61 0.67
C ILE A 214 7.00 1.99 1.22
N LYS A 215 8.04 1.91 0.39
CA LYS A 215 9.43 2.18 0.78
C LYS A 215 9.86 3.64 0.56
N PHE A 216 9.40 4.26 -0.52
CA PHE A 216 9.83 5.60 -0.93
C PHE A 216 8.61 6.55 -0.88
N PRO A 217 8.41 7.28 0.24
CA PRO A 217 7.20 8.07 0.45
C PRO A 217 7.03 9.22 -0.56
N ASN A 218 8.11 9.64 -1.22
CA ASN A 218 8.10 10.63 -2.29
C ASN A 218 7.68 10.06 -3.66
N VAL A 219 7.54 8.74 -3.77
CA VAL A 219 7.07 8.06 -4.98
C VAL A 219 5.59 7.74 -4.79
N ILE A 220 4.77 8.75 -5.07
CA ILE A 220 3.31 8.66 -5.03
C ILE A 220 2.76 9.30 -6.29
N TYR A 221 1.81 8.62 -6.92
CA TYR A 221 1.20 9.04 -8.16
C TYR A 221 -0.28 8.69 -8.15
N TYR A 222 -1.06 9.44 -8.91
CA TYR A 222 -2.47 9.16 -9.12
C TYR A 222 -2.86 9.18 -10.61
N ALA A 223 -3.97 8.52 -10.92
CA ALA A 223 -4.67 8.57 -12.19
C ALA A 223 -6.17 8.79 -11.94
N THR A 224 -6.89 9.31 -12.93
CA THR A 224 -8.32 9.66 -12.79
C THR A 224 -9.13 9.09 -13.95
N SER A 225 -10.46 9.07 -13.81
CA SER A 225 -11.38 8.70 -14.89
C SER A 225 -11.25 9.57 -16.16
N GLU A 226 -10.73 10.80 -16.04
CA GLU A 226 -10.52 11.70 -17.19
C GLU A 226 -9.15 11.50 -17.86
N SER A 227 -8.18 10.97 -17.13
CA SER A 227 -6.83 10.74 -17.62
C SER A 227 -6.13 9.61 -16.86
N ASN A 228 -5.79 8.55 -17.59
CA ASN A 228 -4.99 7.44 -17.09
C ASN A 228 -3.49 7.77 -17.03
N THR A 229 -3.07 8.98 -17.41
CA THR A 229 -1.66 9.36 -17.34
C THR A 229 -1.28 9.56 -15.86
N PRO A 230 -0.27 8.85 -15.33
CA PRO A 230 0.13 9.01 -13.94
C PRO A 230 0.62 10.45 -13.64
N ILE A 231 -0.01 11.12 -12.68
CA ILE A 231 0.36 12.45 -12.19
C ILE A 231 1.03 12.29 -10.82
N ALA A 232 2.12 13.04 -10.59
CA ALA A 232 2.84 12.96 -9.31
C ALA A 232 2.05 13.62 -8.17
N GLY A 233 2.03 12.97 -7.02
CA GLY A 233 1.30 13.42 -5.83
C GLY A 233 0.19 12.45 -5.41
N PRO A 234 -0.46 12.73 -4.27
CA PRO A 234 -1.70 12.05 -3.88
C PRO A 234 -2.87 12.50 -4.77
N CYS A 235 -3.98 11.77 -4.69
CA CYS A 235 -5.24 12.21 -5.25
C CYS A 235 -5.60 13.63 -4.74
N PRO A 236 -6.11 14.51 -5.62
CA PRO A 236 -6.62 15.81 -5.18
C PRO A 236 -7.70 15.65 -4.12
N ASN A 237 -7.75 16.59 -3.17
CA ASN A 237 -8.80 16.60 -2.16
C ASN A 237 -10.14 17.02 -2.81
N ASP A 238 -10.92 16.02 -3.23
CA ASP A 238 -12.26 16.17 -3.77
C ASP A 238 -13.28 15.62 -2.74
N PRO A 239 -14.16 16.45 -2.18
CA PRO A 239 -15.13 16.02 -1.18
C PRO A 239 -16.21 15.09 -1.74
N GLU A 240 -16.38 15.02 -3.07
CA GLU A 240 -17.33 14.11 -3.73
C GLU A 240 -16.72 12.73 -3.94
N LEU A 241 -15.39 12.63 -3.95
CA LEU A 241 -14.70 11.34 -4.00
C LEU A 241 -14.59 10.76 -2.60
N HIS A 242 -15.10 9.55 -2.47
CA HIS A 242 -15.16 8.81 -1.24
C HIS A 242 -14.35 7.54 -1.34
N TYR A 243 -13.83 7.12 -0.20
CA TYR A 243 -13.25 5.80 -0.05
C TYR A 243 -14.37 4.83 0.37
N PRO A 244 -14.50 3.65 -0.27
CA PRO A 244 -15.38 2.56 0.15
C PRO A 244 -15.08 2.00 1.54
#